data_AF-A0AAV1TM00-F1
#
_entry.id   AF-A0AAV1TM00-F1
#
_cell.length_a   1.000
_cell.length_b   1.000
_cell.length_c   1.000
_cell.angle_alpha   90.00
_cell.angle_beta   90.00
_cell.angle_gamma   90.00
#
_symmetry.space_group_name_H-M   'P 1'
#
loop_
_entity.id
_entity.type
_entity.pdbx_description
1 polymer ?
#
loop_
_entity_poly.entity_id
_entity_poly.type
_entity_poly.pdbx_seq_one_letter_code
_entity_poly.pdbx_strand_id
1 'polypeptide(L)'
;MIHCDVIDMQLFLTKRDGGHGAWMTEEVVQQGVTETKELHRLNTITARLSSCGLSEQDVQTQSTANSLVHVLVVVSKRCWPPVGCVTVGVTQYMRVNPPRLVAFWNALRATSTKIVANDVIVLPEGTNNFIFSRRTSRVYVRHCYLQLWKACSDTVNRAATTKHNVVVIGNEGIGKTHFGFFVLLCLARRGATVVYEKYRASGRYLFSNDMVIDGLGSDFDDVLEQPNTFYVVNDVKPAQCEAKTILISSPCGSVWYDFYKRDCARFYMPVWTKQEIFNCRELILSGTTEDTVEERYRRWGGNARYVLCTVRLQSSQDFFDMSINDFSLNSLVEASDESGGIENLIFLLLHYRVNDDFSKDGFVFASDHVCEKVYKKLLWQNRGDLMNIFASSRRSSGDHAVLYESLDDA
;
A
#
# COMPACT_ATOMS: atom_id res chain seq x y z
N MET A 1 10.93 27.97 3.78
CA MET A 1 10.19 29.18 4.21
C MET A 1 8.81 28.68 4.64
N ILE A 2 8.59 28.58 5.96
CA ILE A 2 7.41 27.96 6.57
C ILE A 2 6.39 29.08 6.80
N HIS A 3 5.21 28.99 6.18
CA HIS A 3 4.07 29.82 6.54
C HIS A 3 3.41 29.19 7.77
N CYS A 4 3.55 29.84 8.91
CA CYS A 4 2.78 29.54 10.11
C CYS A 4 1.55 30.45 10.12
N ASP A 5 0.36 29.88 10.35
CA ASP A 5 -0.86 30.66 10.48
C ASP A 5 -0.81 31.45 11.79
N VAL A 6 -1.03 32.77 11.69
CA VAL A 6 -0.88 33.75 12.79
C VAL A 6 -1.83 33.47 13.97
N ILE A 7 -2.86 32.64 13.76
CA ILE A 7 -3.91 32.32 14.72
C ILE A 7 -3.40 31.38 15.84
N ASP A 8 -2.33 30.62 15.60
CA ASP A 8 -1.74 29.68 16.58
C ASP A 8 -0.44 30.20 17.22
N MET A 9 -0.02 31.43 16.89
CA MET A 9 1.16 32.08 17.47
C MET A 9 0.74 33.07 18.55
N GLN A 10 1.16 32.85 19.80
CA GLN A 10 1.09 33.87 20.83
C GLN A 10 2.43 34.55 21.02
N LEU A 11 2.45 35.84 20.74
CA LEU A 11 3.61 36.70 20.82
C LEU A 11 3.55 37.53 22.10
N PHE A 12 4.62 37.57 22.86
CA PHE A 12 4.81 38.58 23.90
C PHE A 12 6.21 39.17 23.76
N LEU A 13 6.32 40.51 23.92
CA LEU A 13 7.38 41.31 24.56
C LEU A 13 7.23 42.78 24.06
N THR A 14 7.53 43.84 24.84
CA THR A 14 8.90 44.35 25.11
C THR A 14 8.96 45.38 26.27
N LYS A 15 10.17 45.88 26.55
CA LYS A 15 10.44 47.22 27.12
C LYS A 15 10.52 48.26 26.00
N ARG A 16 10.13 49.52 26.28
CA ARG A 16 10.32 50.64 25.32
C ARG A 16 11.82 50.83 24.97
N ASP A 17 12.08 51.60 23.90
CA ASP A 17 13.41 52.11 23.55
C ASP A 17 14.49 51.02 23.36
N GLY A 18 14.20 50.00 22.56
CA GLY A 18 15.19 48.98 22.19
C GLY A 18 15.72 48.14 23.36
N GLY A 19 14.94 48.00 24.44
CA GLY A 19 15.29 47.23 25.64
C GLY A 19 15.74 48.07 26.85
N HIS A 20 15.86 49.40 26.70
CA HIS A 20 16.33 50.30 27.75
C HIS A 20 15.22 51.02 28.53
N GLY A 21 13.98 51.01 28.03
CA GLY A 21 12.83 51.68 28.65
C GLY A 21 12.11 50.87 29.72
N ALA A 22 11.05 51.45 30.28
CA ALA A 22 10.16 50.76 31.22
C ALA A 22 9.41 49.61 30.53
N TRP A 23 9.05 48.60 31.31
CA TRP A 23 8.16 47.52 30.87
C TRP A 23 6.78 48.10 30.49
N MET A 24 6.16 47.55 29.45
CA MET A 24 4.79 47.91 29.08
C MET A 24 3.82 47.44 30.18
N THR A 25 2.80 48.25 30.48
CA THR A 25 1.80 47.92 31.50
C THR A 25 0.75 46.95 30.95
N GLU A 26 0.07 46.24 31.85
CA GLU A 26 -0.93 45.23 31.51
C GLU A 26 -2.05 45.77 30.62
N GLU A 27 -2.52 47.01 30.83
CA GLU A 27 -3.57 47.60 29.99
C GLU A 27 -3.12 47.81 28.54
N VAL A 28 -1.84 48.13 28.32
CA VAL A 28 -1.28 48.36 26.99
C VAL A 28 -1.06 47.05 26.25
N VAL A 29 -0.72 45.97 26.98
CA VAL A 29 -0.55 44.62 26.41
C VAL A 29 -1.90 44.00 26.04
N GLN A 30 -2.98 44.32 26.76
CA GLN A 30 -4.31 43.77 26.51
C GLN A 30 -5.08 44.49 25.39
N GLN A 31 -4.61 45.65 24.91
CA GLN A 31 -5.17 46.29 23.71
C GLN A 31 -4.82 45.47 22.45
N GLY A 32 -5.70 44.53 22.08
CA GLY A 32 -5.60 43.73 20.86
C GLY A 32 -5.64 42.22 21.08
N VAL A 33 -5.67 41.73 22.33
CA VAL A 33 -5.73 40.31 22.65
C VAL A 33 -7.17 39.94 23.04
N THR A 34 -7.86 39.18 22.20
CA THR A 34 -9.29 38.91 22.35
C THR A 34 -9.63 37.63 23.11
N GLU A 35 -8.68 36.74 23.41
CA GLU A 35 -8.98 35.45 24.04
C GLU A 35 -7.80 34.86 24.85
N THR A 36 -7.98 34.66 26.17
CA THR A 36 -6.91 34.22 27.11
C THR A 36 -7.31 33.03 27.99
N LYS A 37 -8.44 32.35 27.69
CA LYS A 37 -9.05 31.33 28.56
C LYS A 37 -8.23 30.05 28.74
N GLU A 38 -7.27 29.75 27.87
CA GLU A 38 -6.43 28.55 27.93
C GLU A 38 -5.00 28.82 28.43
N LEU A 39 -4.74 30.03 28.98
CA LEU A 39 -3.39 30.43 29.38
C LEU A 39 -3.12 30.25 30.87
N HIS A 40 -1.98 29.65 31.18
CA HIS A 40 -1.44 29.60 32.53
C HIS A 40 -0.37 30.68 32.72
N ARG A 41 -0.59 31.58 33.68
CA ARG A 41 0.36 32.63 34.05
C ARG A 41 1.59 32.00 34.69
N LEU A 42 2.78 32.31 34.17
CA LEU A 42 4.02 31.96 34.86
C LEU A 42 4.24 32.94 36.03
N ASN A 43 4.39 32.39 37.23
CA ASN A 43 4.40 33.17 38.49
C ASN A 43 5.67 34.01 38.69
N THR A 44 6.70 33.87 37.86
CA THR A 44 7.94 34.66 38.02
C THR A 44 8.70 34.82 36.70
N ILE A 45 9.06 36.06 36.40
CA ILE A 45 9.64 36.54 35.12
C ILE A 45 11.08 36.01 34.87
N THR A 46 11.66 35.26 35.80
CA THR A 46 13.05 34.75 35.79
C THR A 46 13.17 33.25 36.07
N ALA A 47 12.08 32.50 36.02
CA ALA A 47 12.11 31.06 36.26
C ALA A 47 12.86 30.32 35.12
N ARG A 48 13.68 29.32 35.46
CA ARG A 48 14.32 28.44 34.46
C ARG A 48 13.23 27.65 33.72
N LEU A 49 13.35 27.46 32.40
CA LEU A 49 12.37 26.69 31.60
C LEU A 49 12.02 25.34 32.24
N SER A 50 13.02 24.65 32.80
CA SER A 50 12.86 23.37 33.50
C SER A 50 11.97 23.44 34.74
N SER A 51 11.94 24.58 35.44
CA SER A 51 11.05 24.78 36.59
C SER A 51 9.58 24.99 36.20
N CYS A 52 9.31 25.15 34.90
CA CYS A 52 7.97 25.23 34.31
C CYS A 52 7.66 24.02 33.41
N GLY A 53 8.49 22.96 33.46
CA GLY A 53 8.30 21.75 32.65
C GLY A 53 8.63 21.89 31.16
N LEU A 54 9.37 22.94 30.77
CA LEU A 54 9.77 23.22 29.39
C LEU A 54 11.27 22.98 29.19
N SER A 55 11.68 22.59 27.99
CA SER A 55 13.08 22.41 27.56
C SER A 55 13.46 23.36 26.40
N GLU A 56 14.76 23.48 26.09
CA GLU A 56 15.24 24.26 24.94
C GLU A 56 14.77 23.71 23.58
N GLN A 57 14.34 22.45 23.53
CA GLN A 57 13.71 21.89 22.32
C GLN A 57 12.24 22.31 22.18
N ASP A 58 11.61 22.78 23.26
CA ASP A 58 10.21 23.22 23.30
C ASP A 58 10.04 24.72 22.94
N VAL A 59 11.16 25.44 22.78
CA VAL A 59 11.20 26.89 22.60
C VAL A 59 12.18 27.23 21.48
N GLN A 60 11.73 27.90 20.41
CA GLN A 60 12.62 28.49 19.42
C GLN A 60 12.85 29.98 19.70
N THR A 61 14.12 30.40 19.68
CA THR A 61 14.51 31.81 19.79
C THR A 61 15.12 32.28 18.47
N GLN A 62 14.65 33.43 17.95
CA GLN A 62 15.24 34.06 16.77
C GLN A 62 15.75 35.46 17.12
N SER A 63 17.02 35.73 16.82
CA SER A 63 17.62 37.06 16.99
C SER A 63 17.46 37.86 15.70
N THR A 64 16.74 38.99 15.75
CA THR A 64 16.73 39.97 14.66
C THR A 64 17.81 41.02 14.91
N ALA A 65 18.65 41.26 13.91
CA ALA A 65 19.77 42.19 14.05
C ALA A 65 19.28 43.63 14.29
N ASN A 66 19.97 44.31 15.21
CA ASN A 66 19.92 45.75 15.55
C ASN A 66 18.98 46.26 16.66
N SER A 67 18.43 45.39 17.50
CA SER A 67 18.07 45.74 18.89
C SER A 67 17.77 44.44 19.62
N LEU A 68 18.19 44.33 20.89
CA LEU A 68 18.01 43.12 21.70
C LEU A 68 16.51 42.90 21.98
N VAL A 69 15.83 42.22 21.05
CA VAL A 69 14.49 41.69 21.25
C VAL A 69 14.65 40.20 21.57
N HIS A 70 14.45 39.84 22.83
CA HIS A 70 14.17 38.44 23.15
C HIS A 70 12.72 38.17 22.73
N VAL A 71 12.46 37.07 22.02
CA VAL A 71 11.11 36.59 21.71
C VAL A 71 11.02 35.18 22.28
N LEU A 72 10.08 34.95 23.20
CA LEU A 72 9.76 33.61 23.69
C LEU A 72 8.59 33.08 22.87
N VAL A 73 8.84 32.12 22.00
CA VAL A 73 7.79 31.41 21.24
C VAL A 73 7.46 30.11 21.98
N VAL A 74 6.28 30.02 22.59
CA VAL A 74 5.78 28.78 23.18
C VAL A 74 4.96 28.05 22.10
N VAL A 75 5.51 26.96 21.57
CA VAL A 75 4.77 26.08 20.67
C VAL A 75 3.96 25.14 21.54
N SER A 76 2.62 25.18 21.43
CA SER A 76 1.76 24.23 22.13
C SER A 76 2.09 22.81 21.67
N LYS A 77 2.78 22.04 22.53
CA LYS A 77 2.84 20.59 22.40
C LYS A 77 1.43 20.07 22.66
N ARG A 78 0.67 19.77 21.60
CA ARG A 78 -0.38 18.75 21.72
C ARG A 78 0.34 17.44 22.02
N CYS A 79 0.42 17.06 23.30
CA CYS A 79 0.87 15.73 23.70
C CYS A 79 -0.20 14.73 23.28
N TRP A 80 0.05 14.03 22.17
CA TRP A 80 -0.85 13.01 21.65
C TRP A 80 -0.61 11.67 22.33
N PRO A 81 -1.63 10.78 22.36
CA PRO A 81 -1.49 9.45 22.95
C PRO A 81 -0.29 8.68 22.36
N PRO A 82 0.44 7.91 23.17
CA PRO A 82 1.55 7.09 22.67
C PRO A 82 1.03 6.02 21.70
N VAL A 83 1.79 5.77 20.64
CA VAL A 83 1.60 4.65 19.70
C VAL A 83 2.66 3.62 20.07
N GLY A 84 2.26 2.61 20.86
CA GLY A 84 3.23 1.70 21.46
C GLY A 84 4.12 2.45 22.45
N CYS A 85 5.45 2.44 22.22
CA CYS A 85 6.42 3.12 23.09
C CYS A 85 6.85 4.52 22.60
N VAL A 86 6.31 5.01 21.48
CA VAL A 86 6.71 6.31 20.91
C VAL A 86 5.54 7.30 20.87
N THR A 87 5.86 8.59 20.90
CA THR A 87 4.89 9.68 20.66
C THR A 87 5.02 10.17 19.22
N VAL A 88 3.91 10.20 18.48
CA VAL A 88 3.92 10.74 17.11
C VAL A 88 3.80 12.26 17.18
N GLY A 89 4.85 12.97 16.74
CA GLY A 89 4.84 14.42 16.61
C GLY A 89 3.97 14.85 15.43
N VAL A 90 2.85 15.53 15.68
CA VAL A 90 1.94 15.95 14.61
C VAL A 90 2.46 17.21 13.93
N THR A 91 2.68 17.14 12.61
CA THR A 91 3.05 18.30 11.79
C THR A 91 1.82 18.98 11.20
N GLN A 92 1.98 20.20 10.71
CA GLN A 92 0.92 20.95 10.00
C GLN A 92 0.41 20.24 8.72
N TYR A 93 1.13 19.23 8.22
CA TYR A 93 0.76 18.46 7.03
C TYR A 93 -0.04 17.20 7.37
N MET A 94 -0.11 16.82 8.65
CA MET A 94 -0.86 15.66 9.09
C MET A 94 -2.33 15.99 9.33
N ARG A 95 -3.20 15.01 9.04
CA ARG A 95 -4.60 15.04 9.49
C ARG A 95 -4.80 13.96 10.54
N VAL A 96 -5.03 14.39 11.76
CA VAL A 96 -5.31 13.50 12.90
C VAL A 96 -6.80 13.20 12.96
N ASN A 97 -7.13 11.92 13.13
CA ASN A 97 -8.47 11.37 13.22
C ASN A 97 -9.45 11.90 12.17
N PRO A 98 -9.10 11.88 10.86
CA PRO A 98 -10.02 12.32 9.83
C PRO A 98 -11.28 11.42 9.88
N PRO A 99 -12.50 11.99 10.04
CA PRO A 99 -13.70 11.25 10.43
C PRO A 99 -13.99 10.01 9.57
N ARG A 100 -13.71 10.15 8.28
CA ARG A 100 -13.88 9.12 7.26
C ARG A 100 -12.94 7.92 7.45
N LEU A 101 -11.66 8.15 7.74
CA LEU A 101 -10.72 7.04 7.99
C LEU A 101 -10.96 6.41 9.36
N VAL A 102 -11.38 7.20 10.36
CA VAL A 102 -11.77 6.69 11.68
C VAL A 102 -12.97 5.77 11.57
N ALA A 103 -14.02 6.19 10.85
CA ALA A 103 -15.19 5.34 10.60
C ALA A 103 -14.80 4.03 9.89
N PHE A 104 -13.92 4.10 8.90
CA PHE A 104 -13.38 2.93 8.21
C PHE A 104 -12.61 2.00 9.13
N TRP A 105 -11.65 2.51 9.91
CA TRP A 105 -10.87 1.71 10.84
C TRP A 105 -11.75 1.07 11.91
N ASN A 106 -12.68 1.82 12.47
CA ASN A 106 -13.65 1.33 13.45
C ASN A 106 -14.55 0.24 12.86
N ALA A 107 -14.98 0.39 11.62
CA ALA A 107 -15.73 -0.65 10.93
C ALA A 107 -14.90 -1.93 10.80
N LEU A 108 -13.63 -1.87 10.41
CA LEU A 108 -12.77 -3.06 10.32
C LEU A 108 -12.59 -3.75 11.68
N ARG A 109 -12.39 -2.97 12.75
CA ARG A 109 -12.26 -3.49 14.13
C ARG A 109 -13.57 -4.13 14.63
N ALA A 110 -14.70 -3.49 14.37
CA ALA A 110 -16.01 -3.91 14.86
C ALA A 110 -16.66 -5.02 14.03
N THR A 111 -16.26 -5.20 12.77
CA THR A 111 -16.85 -6.23 11.89
C THR A 111 -16.57 -7.60 12.49
N SER A 112 -17.61 -8.30 12.94
CA SER A 112 -17.53 -9.66 13.52
C SER A 112 -17.76 -10.77 12.49
N THR A 113 -18.11 -10.43 11.25
CA THR A 113 -18.38 -11.39 10.17
C THR A 113 -17.26 -12.41 10.03
N LYS A 114 -17.59 -13.69 10.09
CA LYS A 114 -16.62 -14.76 9.86
C LYS A 114 -15.99 -14.58 8.48
N ILE A 115 -14.67 -14.56 8.41
CA ILE A 115 -13.96 -14.49 7.13
C ILE A 115 -13.97 -15.89 6.53
N VAL A 116 -14.68 -16.04 5.41
CA VAL A 116 -14.80 -17.30 4.68
C VAL A 116 -14.28 -17.07 3.25
N ALA A 117 -13.54 -18.04 2.73
CA ALA A 117 -13.11 -18.05 1.34
C ALA A 117 -14.32 -18.11 0.40
N ASN A 118 -14.22 -17.44 -0.74
CA ASN A 118 -15.26 -17.35 -1.77
C ASN A 118 -16.55 -16.65 -1.32
N ASP A 119 -16.44 -15.75 -0.35
CA ASP A 119 -17.57 -14.97 0.19
C ASP A 119 -17.25 -13.47 0.17
N VAL A 120 -18.22 -12.63 0.53
CA VAL A 120 -18.09 -11.17 0.52
C VAL A 120 -18.13 -10.61 1.93
N ILE A 121 -17.14 -9.78 2.24
CA ILE A 121 -17.17 -8.94 3.42
C ILE A 121 -17.87 -7.64 3.05
N VAL A 122 -18.94 -7.34 3.79
CA VAL A 122 -19.72 -6.12 3.66
C VAL A 122 -19.40 -5.19 4.83
N LEU A 123 -18.83 -4.04 4.53
CA LEU A 123 -18.64 -2.96 5.49
C LEU A 123 -19.97 -2.24 5.75
N PRO A 124 -20.16 -1.67 6.95
CA PRO A 124 -21.34 -0.88 7.26
C PRO A 124 -21.59 0.23 6.23
N GLU A 125 -22.86 0.51 5.97
CA GLU A 125 -23.27 1.54 5.02
C GLU A 125 -22.62 2.90 5.35
N GLY A 126 -22.22 3.64 4.31
CA GLY A 126 -21.48 4.90 4.46
C GLY A 126 -19.98 4.73 4.76
N THR A 127 -19.53 3.51 5.09
CA THR A 127 -18.10 3.20 5.23
C THR A 127 -17.52 2.81 3.88
N ASN A 128 -16.78 3.74 3.28
CA ASN A 128 -16.09 3.48 2.02
C ASN A 128 -14.72 2.88 2.28
N ASN A 129 -14.30 1.97 1.41
CA ASN A 129 -12.92 1.54 1.39
C ASN A 129 -12.02 2.69 0.87
N PHE A 130 -11.12 3.17 1.73
CA PHE A 130 -10.17 4.25 1.41
C PHE A 130 -8.88 3.79 0.73
N ILE A 131 -8.64 2.47 0.68
CA ILE A 131 -7.55 1.88 -0.10
C ILE A 131 -7.89 1.91 -1.59
N PHE A 132 -9.17 1.77 -1.95
CA PHE A 132 -9.61 1.86 -3.33
C PHE A 132 -9.97 3.31 -3.70
N SER A 133 -9.59 3.72 -4.90
CA SER A 133 -10.11 4.96 -5.52
C SER A 133 -11.62 4.87 -5.80
N ARG A 134 -12.18 3.67 -5.85
CA ARG A 134 -13.62 3.41 -6.00
C ARG A 134 -14.26 3.11 -4.65
N ARG A 135 -15.31 3.86 -4.33
CA ARG A 135 -16.15 3.68 -3.13
C ARG A 135 -16.91 2.36 -3.21
N THR A 136 -16.34 1.29 -2.68
CA THR A 136 -17.03 0.02 -2.44
C THR A 136 -17.05 -0.30 -0.95
N SER A 137 -18.18 -0.80 -0.47
CA SER A 137 -18.33 -1.40 0.87
C SER A 137 -18.25 -2.92 0.82
N ARG A 138 -18.13 -3.53 -0.37
CA ARG A 138 -18.09 -4.98 -0.57
C ARG A 138 -16.71 -5.41 -1.06
N VAL A 139 -16.15 -6.44 -0.44
CA VAL A 139 -14.89 -7.05 -0.86
C VAL A 139 -15.03 -8.56 -0.92
N TYR A 140 -14.77 -9.13 -2.10
CA TYR A 140 -14.71 -10.58 -2.28
C TYR A 140 -13.43 -11.15 -1.66
N VAL A 141 -13.58 -12.16 -0.83
CA VAL A 141 -12.48 -12.92 -0.21
C VAL A 141 -12.16 -14.08 -1.14
N ARG A 142 -11.06 -13.97 -1.88
CA ARG A 142 -10.59 -15.05 -2.74
C ARG A 142 -10.21 -16.29 -1.93
N HIS A 143 -10.28 -17.46 -2.57
CA HIS A 143 -9.91 -18.72 -1.94
C HIS A 143 -8.50 -18.70 -1.38
N CYS A 144 -7.55 -18.13 -2.14
CA CYS A 144 -6.15 -18.06 -1.76
C CYS A 144 -5.85 -17.09 -0.60
N TYR A 145 -6.73 -16.12 -0.28
CA TYR A 145 -6.41 -15.05 0.66
C TYR A 145 -6.10 -15.54 2.07
N LEU A 146 -6.86 -16.51 2.57
CA LEU A 146 -6.67 -17.04 3.92
C LEU A 146 -5.31 -17.73 4.07
N GLN A 147 -4.96 -18.59 3.11
CA GLN A 147 -3.72 -19.35 3.12
C GLN A 147 -2.51 -18.44 2.83
N LEU A 148 -2.64 -17.51 1.89
CA LEU A 148 -1.58 -16.54 1.57
C LEU A 148 -1.31 -15.61 2.76
N TRP A 149 -2.36 -15.12 3.42
CA TRP A 149 -2.21 -14.33 4.64
C TRP A 149 -1.57 -15.14 5.76
N LYS A 150 -1.94 -16.41 5.93
CA LYS A 150 -1.29 -17.30 6.89
C LYS A 150 0.21 -17.40 6.61
N ALA A 151 0.61 -17.67 5.36
CA ALA A 151 2.01 -17.75 4.96
C ALA A 151 2.78 -16.44 5.23
N CYS A 152 2.17 -15.29 4.91
CA CYS A 152 2.75 -13.97 5.21
C CYS A 152 2.89 -13.76 6.72
N SER A 153 1.81 -13.99 7.48
CA SER A 153 1.74 -13.81 8.94
C SER A 153 2.74 -14.70 9.66
N ASP A 154 2.82 -15.98 9.29
CA ASP A 154 3.75 -16.94 9.90
C ASP A 154 5.21 -16.56 9.62
N THR A 155 5.48 -15.95 8.45
CA THR A 155 6.82 -15.49 8.09
C THR A 155 7.20 -14.26 8.92
N VAL A 156 6.40 -13.19 8.91
CA VAL A 156 6.77 -11.93 9.57
C VAL A 156 6.79 -12.01 11.11
N ASN A 157 6.11 -13.01 11.69
CA ASN A 157 6.08 -13.25 13.14
C ASN A 157 7.07 -14.32 13.62
N ARG A 158 7.89 -14.91 12.74
CA ARG A 158 8.81 -15.98 13.12
C ARG A 158 9.98 -15.41 13.94
N ALA A 159 10.02 -15.76 15.23
CA ALA A 159 11.02 -15.27 16.19
C ALA A 159 12.48 -15.62 15.84
N ALA A 160 12.70 -16.67 15.05
CA ALA A 160 14.02 -17.20 14.73
C ALA A 160 14.61 -16.68 13.40
N THR A 161 13.92 -15.80 12.68
CA THR A 161 14.41 -15.25 11.41
C THR A 161 14.67 -13.77 11.50
N THR A 162 15.77 -13.33 10.89
CA THR A 162 16.04 -11.94 10.46
C THR A 162 15.00 -11.39 9.46
N LYS A 163 14.05 -12.23 9.03
CA LYS A 163 13.06 -11.97 7.98
C LYS A 163 11.75 -11.43 8.55
N HIS A 164 11.66 -10.12 8.76
CA HIS A 164 10.37 -9.44 8.99
C HIS A 164 9.72 -8.96 7.67
N ASN A 165 10.29 -9.34 6.53
CA ASN A 165 9.96 -8.82 5.22
C ASN A 165 9.33 -9.91 4.34
N VAL A 166 8.17 -9.60 3.77
CA VAL A 166 7.47 -10.41 2.78
C VAL A 166 7.16 -9.57 1.55
N VAL A 167 7.36 -10.13 0.36
CA VAL A 167 6.84 -9.61 -0.90
C VAL A 167 5.80 -10.56 -1.50
N VAL A 168 4.64 -10.01 -1.86
CA VAL A 168 3.57 -10.69 -2.58
C VAL A 168 3.48 -10.11 -3.99
N ILE A 169 3.82 -10.94 -4.98
CA ILE A 169 3.85 -10.60 -6.41
C ILE A 169 2.67 -11.27 -7.12
N GLY A 170 2.22 -10.72 -8.23
CA GLY A 170 1.28 -11.42 -9.11
C GLY A 170 0.85 -10.58 -10.30
N ASN A 171 0.17 -11.19 -11.27
CA ASN A 171 -0.31 -10.51 -12.48
C ASN A 171 -1.13 -9.25 -12.16
N GLU A 172 -1.10 -8.27 -13.06
CA GLU A 172 -1.92 -7.07 -12.89
C GLU A 172 -3.41 -7.42 -12.98
N GLY A 173 -4.25 -6.80 -12.14
CA GLY A 173 -5.70 -7.00 -12.19
C GLY A 173 -6.27 -8.18 -11.39
N ILE A 174 -5.44 -8.99 -10.73
CA ILE A 174 -5.91 -10.20 -9.99
C ILE A 174 -6.35 -9.94 -8.54
N GLY A 175 -6.46 -8.69 -8.12
CA GLY A 175 -6.94 -8.34 -6.78
C GLY A 175 -5.87 -8.23 -5.69
N LYS A 176 -4.59 -7.98 -6.03
CA LYS A 176 -3.53 -7.73 -5.05
C LYS A 176 -3.85 -6.60 -4.06
N THR A 177 -4.36 -5.47 -4.56
CA THR A 177 -4.81 -4.37 -3.69
C THR A 177 -5.99 -4.76 -2.79
N HIS A 178 -6.85 -5.70 -3.24
CA HIS A 178 -7.92 -6.25 -2.41
C HIS A 178 -7.38 -7.18 -1.32
N PHE A 179 -6.29 -7.90 -1.59
CA PHE A 179 -5.55 -8.61 -0.56
C PHE A 179 -4.92 -7.66 0.47
N GLY A 180 -4.37 -6.51 0.06
CA GLY A 180 -3.88 -5.50 1.01
C GLY A 180 -4.95 -5.00 1.97
N PHE A 181 -6.17 -4.78 1.46
CA PHE A 181 -7.32 -4.51 2.31
C PHE A 181 -7.68 -5.68 3.23
N PHE A 182 -7.67 -6.90 2.71
CA PHE A 182 -7.93 -8.11 3.50
C PHE A 182 -6.92 -8.27 4.66
N VAL A 183 -5.65 -7.99 4.41
CA VAL A 183 -4.59 -7.94 5.43
C VAL A 183 -4.91 -6.87 6.46
N LEU A 184 -5.27 -5.65 6.04
CA LEU A 184 -5.63 -4.57 6.95
C LEU A 184 -6.83 -4.95 7.85
N LEU A 185 -7.86 -5.61 7.31
CA LEU A 185 -8.98 -6.13 8.09
C LEU A 185 -8.52 -7.15 9.15
N CYS A 186 -7.68 -8.10 8.75
CA CYS A 186 -7.15 -9.11 9.68
C CYS A 186 -6.34 -8.47 10.81
N LEU A 187 -5.54 -7.44 10.50
CA LEU A 187 -4.74 -6.69 11.47
C LEU A 187 -5.61 -5.82 12.39
N ALA A 188 -6.64 -5.17 11.86
CA ALA A 188 -7.59 -4.38 12.64
C ALA A 188 -8.28 -5.22 13.72
N ARG A 189 -8.75 -6.41 13.37
CA ARG A 189 -9.40 -7.35 14.31
C ARG A 189 -8.46 -7.88 15.39
N ARG A 190 -7.15 -7.86 15.15
CA ARG A 190 -6.11 -8.23 16.12
C ARG A 190 -5.67 -7.05 16.98
N GLY A 191 -6.20 -5.84 16.76
CA GLY A 191 -5.75 -4.63 17.46
C GLY A 191 -4.31 -4.23 17.12
N ALA A 192 -3.80 -4.62 15.95
CA ALA A 192 -2.43 -4.32 15.56
C ALA A 192 -2.26 -2.85 15.13
N THR A 193 -1.07 -2.31 15.38
CA THR A 193 -0.62 -1.03 14.79
C THR A 193 -0.20 -1.26 13.35
N VAL A 194 -0.75 -0.48 12.43
CA VAL A 194 -0.48 -0.60 11.00
C VAL A 194 -0.12 0.74 10.39
N VAL A 195 1.02 0.80 9.71
CA VAL A 195 1.35 1.87 8.76
C VAL A 195 1.04 1.35 7.36
N TYR A 196 0.10 1.99 6.67
CA TYR A 196 -0.30 1.63 5.31
C TYR A 196 0.22 2.68 4.31
N GLU A 197 1.02 2.25 3.34
CA GLU A 197 1.54 3.11 2.28
C GLU A 197 0.83 2.90 0.95
N LYS A 198 0.33 4.01 0.40
CA LYS A 198 -0.52 4.02 -0.78
C LYS A 198 0.30 3.91 -2.07
N TYR A 199 -0.35 3.37 -3.09
CA TYR A 199 0.17 3.41 -4.45
C TYR A 199 0.21 4.84 -4.99
N ARG A 200 1.36 5.24 -5.57
CA ARG A 200 1.56 6.53 -6.28
C ARG A 200 1.25 7.82 -5.49
N ALA A 201 1.08 7.73 -4.18
CA ALA A 201 0.93 8.89 -3.32
C ALA A 201 2.03 8.84 -2.25
N SER A 202 2.71 9.96 -2.04
CA SER A 202 3.76 10.11 -1.01
C SER A 202 3.21 10.16 0.42
N GLY A 203 2.06 9.51 0.66
CA GLY A 203 1.31 9.57 1.90
C GLY A 203 1.11 8.18 2.51
N ARG A 204 1.19 8.16 3.84
CA ARG A 204 0.98 6.98 4.68
C ARG A 204 -0.23 7.20 5.58
N TYR A 205 -0.89 6.12 5.93
CA TYR A 205 -1.90 6.10 6.99
C TYR A 205 -1.36 5.34 8.19
N LEU A 206 -1.43 5.94 9.37
CA LEU A 206 -1.26 5.22 10.63
C LEU A 206 -2.63 4.81 11.17
N PHE A 207 -2.78 3.53 11.48
CA PHE A 207 -3.92 2.96 12.18
C PHE A 207 -3.43 2.32 13.48
N SER A 208 -3.86 2.83 14.62
CA SER A 208 -3.48 2.29 15.94
C SER A 208 -4.59 2.53 16.94
N ASN A 209 -5.27 1.48 17.40
CA ASN A 209 -6.40 1.59 18.34
C ASN A 209 -7.38 2.70 17.90
N ASP A 210 -7.55 3.74 18.71
CA ASP A 210 -8.47 4.86 18.45
C ASP A 210 -7.81 6.05 17.73
N MET A 211 -6.56 5.88 17.30
CA MET A 211 -5.78 6.87 16.57
C MET A 211 -5.66 6.48 15.10
N VAL A 212 -6.05 7.40 14.23
CA VAL A 212 -5.86 7.31 12.79
C VAL A 212 -5.22 8.59 12.28
N ILE A 213 -4.08 8.51 11.58
CA ILE A 213 -3.39 9.70 11.06
C ILE A 213 -3.15 9.53 9.56
N ASP A 214 -3.47 10.57 8.78
CA ASP A 214 -3.04 10.71 7.38
C ASP A 214 -1.84 11.64 7.36
N GLY A 215 -0.69 11.10 6.96
CA GLY A 215 0.60 11.81 6.94
C GLY A 215 1.36 11.56 5.63
N LEU A 216 2.54 12.17 5.55
CA LEU A 216 3.50 12.02 4.47
C LEU A 216 4.49 10.87 4.75
N GLY A 217 5.39 10.61 3.80
CA GLY A 217 6.35 9.51 3.85
C GLY A 217 7.06 9.38 5.20
N SER A 218 7.91 10.32 5.59
CA SER A 218 8.75 10.19 6.81
C SER A 218 8.01 10.39 8.14
N ASP A 219 6.71 10.72 8.12
CA ASP A 219 5.94 11.11 9.31
C ASP A 219 5.80 9.99 10.36
N PHE A 220 6.08 8.74 9.96
CA PHE A 220 5.88 7.56 10.79
C PHE A 220 7.14 6.72 10.97
N ASP A 221 8.33 7.26 10.68
CA ASP A 221 9.58 6.50 10.75
C ASP A 221 9.81 5.94 12.17
N ASP A 222 9.60 6.74 13.22
CA ASP A 222 9.67 6.27 14.62
C ASP A 222 8.66 5.15 14.95
N VAL A 223 7.52 5.12 14.27
CA VAL A 223 6.51 4.06 14.43
C VAL A 223 6.94 2.79 13.69
N LEU A 224 7.62 2.95 12.56
CA LEU A 224 8.18 1.87 11.75
C LEU A 224 9.43 1.24 12.39
N GLU A 225 10.12 1.93 13.30
CA GLU A 225 11.19 1.34 14.11
C GLU A 225 10.67 0.39 15.21
N GLN A 226 9.35 0.30 15.41
CA GLN A 226 8.78 -0.64 16.37
C GLN A 226 8.56 -2.02 15.75
N PRO A 227 9.16 -3.11 16.29
CA PRO A 227 9.10 -4.45 15.69
C PRO A 227 7.70 -5.09 15.74
N ASN A 228 6.78 -4.54 16.54
CA ASN A 228 5.38 -4.99 16.60
C ASN A 228 4.45 -4.26 15.62
N THR A 229 4.94 -3.20 14.96
CA THR A 229 4.21 -2.49 13.91
C THR A 229 4.18 -3.32 12.63
N PHE A 230 3.05 -3.33 11.93
CA PHE A 230 2.94 -3.84 10.57
C PHE A 230 3.06 -2.70 9.56
N TYR A 231 3.89 -2.89 8.54
CA TYR A 231 4.05 -1.95 7.44
C TYR A 231 3.54 -2.58 6.16
N VAL A 232 2.37 -2.16 5.70
CA VAL A 232 1.71 -2.72 4.50
C VAL A 232 1.88 -1.73 3.35
N VAL A 233 2.57 -2.16 2.29
CA VAL A 233 2.99 -1.29 1.19
C VAL A 233 2.36 -1.75 -0.12
N ASN A 234 1.68 -0.84 -0.83
CA ASN A 234 1.03 -1.16 -2.10
C ASN A 234 1.80 -0.57 -3.29
N ASP A 235 2.65 -1.41 -3.90
CA ASP A 235 3.35 -1.18 -5.16
C ASP A 235 4.22 0.10 -5.19
N VAL A 236 4.93 0.33 -4.08
CA VAL A 236 5.95 1.38 -3.89
C VAL A 236 7.14 0.74 -3.16
N LYS A 237 8.36 1.25 -3.39
CA LYS A 237 9.58 0.73 -2.74
C LYS A 237 9.49 1.01 -1.23
N PRO A 238 9.48 -0.03 -0.37
CA PRO A 238 9.37 0.16 1.07
C PRO A 238 10.58 0.91 1.66
N ALA A 239 10.32 1.74 2.66
CA ALA A 239 11.39 2.23 3.53
C ALA A 239 12.07 1.08 4.27
N GLN A 240 13.35 1.28 4.60
CA GLN A 240 14.05 0.37 5.50
C GLN A 240 13.62 0.67 6.94
N CYS A 241 13.19 -0.35 7.67
CA CYS A 241 12.69 -0.23 9.04
C CYS A 241 12.66 -1.61 9.72
N GLU A 242 12.43 -1.61 11.03
CA GLU A 242 12.31 -2.83 11.87
C GLU A 242 10.88 -3.42 11.88
N ALA A 243 9.89 -2.70 11.37
CA ALA A 243 8.51 -3.15 11.29
C ALA A 243 8.34 -4.40 10.40
N LYS A 244 7.29 -5.17 10.71
CA LYS A 244 6.84 -6.32 9.92
C LYS A 244 6.30 -5.86 8.58
N THR A 245 7.14 -5.92 7.55
CA THR A 245 6.86 -5.33 6.24
C THR A 245 6.26 -6.33 5.27
N ILE A 246 5.12 -5.98 4.70
CA ILE A 246 4.43 -6.76 3.66
C ILE A 246 4.27 -5.86 2.43
N LEU A 247 5.13 -6.08 1.45
CA LEU A 247 5.06 -5.43 0.14
C LEU A 247 4.12 -6.21 -0.77
N ILE A 248 3.11 -5.54 -1.30
CA ILE A 248 2.21 -6.08 -2.32
C ILE A 248 2.53 -5.36 -3.61
N SER A 249 3.08 -6.07 -4.60
CA SER A 249 3.63 -5.43 -5.81
C SER A 249 3.20 -6.12 -7.09
N SER A 250 3.17 -5.34 -8.16
CA SER A 250 3.15 -5.85 -9.52
C SER A 250 4.43 -6.65 -9.83
N PRO A 251 4.46 -7.39 -10.94
CA PRO A 251 5.66 -8.14 -11.35
C PRO A 251 6.89 -7.27 -11.64
N CYS A 252 6.71 -5.96 -11.78
CA CYS A 252 7.77 -5.04 -12.17
C CYS A 252 8.89 -4.99 -11.12
N GLY A 253 10.06 -5.53 -11.49
CA GLY A 253 11.24 -5.66 -10.62
C GLY A 253 11.73 -4.35 -10.01
N SER A 254 11.50 -3.21 -10.66
CA SER A 254 11.95 -1.89 -10.19
C SER A 254 11.48 -1.53 -8.77
N VAL A 255 10.34 -2.06 -8.33
CA VAL A 255 9.76 -1.78 -7.03
C VAL A 255 10.25 -2.75 -5.96
N TRP A 256 10.26 -4.05 -6.28
CA TRP A 256 10.42 -5.11 -5.28
C TRP A 256 11.80 -5.76 -5.28
N TYR A 257 12.57 -5.71 -6.36
CA TYR A 257 13.81 -6.49 -6.50
C TYR A 257 14.89 -6.07 -5.48
N ASP A 258 15.07 -4.77 -5.28
CA ASP A 258 15.99 -4.25 -4.26
C ASP A 258 15.52 -4.57 -2.84
N PHE A 259 14.20 -4.56 -2.61
CA PHE A 259 13.63 -4.94 -1.33
C PHE A 259 13.83 -6.44 -1.06
N TYR A 260 13.68 -7.27 -2.10
CA TYR A 260 13.88 -8.71 -2.02
C TYR A 260 15.30 -9.10 -1.61
N LYS A 261 16.32 -8.38 -2.10
CA LYS A 261 17.73 -8.59 -1.72
C LYS A 261 18.00 -8.41 -0.21
N ARG A 262 17.09 -7.81 0.55
CA ARG A 262 17.20 -7.53 1.99
C ARG A 262 16.63 -8.65 2.86
N ASP A 263 16.95 -9.91 2.54
CA ASP A 263 16.51 -11.09 3.27
C ASP A 263 14.97 -11.18 3.43
N CYS A 264 14.27 -11.23 2.30
CA CYS A 264 12.81 -11.19 2.21
C CYS A 264 12.23 -12.52 1.71
N ALA A 265 11.08 -12.96 2.26
CA ALA A 265 10.33 -14.08 1.69
C ALA A 265 9.48 -13.61 0.51
N ARG A 266 9.32 -14.46 -0.50
CA ARG A 266 8.61 -14.13 -1.73
C ARG A 266 7.47 -15.11 -1.97
N PHE A 267 6.28 -14.57 -2.14
CA PHE A 267 5.07 -15.32 -2.47
C PHE A 267 4.44 -14.77 -3.75
N TYR A 268 3.84 -15.66 -4.53
CA TYR A 268 3.11 -15.31 -5.75
C TYR A 268 1.61 -15.53 -5.52
N MET A 269 0.80 -14.54 -5.86
CA MET A 269 -0.65 -14.65 -5.79
C MET A 269 -1.18 -15.29 -7.09
N PRO A 270 -1.93 -16.41 -7.00
CA PRO A 270 -2.47 -17.05 -8.19
C PRO A 270 -3.53 -16.17 -8.86
N VAL A 271 -3.71 -16.36 -10.17
CA VAL A 271 -4.85 -15.78 -10.92
C VAL A 271 -6.18 -16.37 -10.42
N TRP A 272 -7.30 -15.78 -10.84
CA TRP A 272 -8.61 -16.24 -10.38
C TRP A 272 -8.99 -17.56 -11.03
N THR A 273 -9.58 -18.47 -10.27
CA THR A 273 -10.21 -19.65 -10.85
C THR A 273 -11.52 -19.27 -11.53
N LYS A 274 -12.01 -20.10 -12.46
CA LYS A 274 -13.34 -19.94 -13.07
C LYS A 274 -14.41 -19.81 -11.99
N GLN A 275 -14.39 -20.69 -10.98
CA GLN A 275 -15.34 -20.65 -9.86
C GLN A 275 -15.29 -19.33 -9.08
N GLU A 276 -14.11 -18.81 -8.76
CA GLU A 276 -13.97 -17.52 -8.07
C GLU A 276 -14.62 -16.37 -8.86
N ILE A 277 -14.44 -16.38 -10.19
CA ILE A 277 -15.00 -15.36 -11.09
C ILE A 277 -16.53 -15.39 -11.06
N PHE A 278 -17.15 -16.57 -11.22
CA PHE A 278 -18.61 -16.68 -11.24
C PHE A 278 -19.22 -16.34 -9.88
N ASN A 279 -18.64 -16.82 -8.78
CA ASN A 279 -19.10 -16.47 -7.43
C ASN A 279 -19.02 -14.96 -7.19
N CYS A 280 -17.91 -14.31 -7.54
CA CYS A 280 -17.78 -12.86 -7.40
C CYS A 280 -18.75 -12.09 -8.29
N ARG A 281 -19.01 -12.56 -9.51
CA ARG A 281 -20.04 -12.00 -10.39
C ARG A 281 -21.41 -12.03 -9.72
N GLU A 282 -21.81 -13.16 -9.15
CA GLU A 282 -23.11 -13.29 -8.49
C GLU A 282 -23.22 -12.39 -7.26
N LEU A 283 -22.17 -12.34 -6.44
CA LEU A 283 -22.20 -11.65 -5.15
C LEU A 283 -21.95 -10.14 -5.24
N ILE A 284 -21.24 -9.65 -6.26
CA ILE A 284 -20.83 -8.24 -6.36
C ILE A 284 -21.28 -7.58 -7.67
N LEU A 285 -21.34 -8.31 -8.78
CA LEU A 285 -21.49 -7.74 -10.13
C LEU A 285 -22.66 -8.36 -10.92
N SER A 286 -23.82 -8.49 -10.27
CA SER A 286 -25.00 -9.18 -10.81
C SER A 286 -25.53 -8.59 -12.15
N GLY A 287 -25.12 -7.38 -12.53
CA GLY A 287 -25.47 -6.74 -13.79
C GLY A 287 -24.77 -7.27 -15.05
N THR A 288 -23.79 -8.17 -14.94
CA THR A 288 -23.14 -8.82 -16.10
C THR A 288 -23.71 -10.23 -16.29
N THR A 289 -24.04 -10.65 -17.52
CA THR A 289 -24.57 -12.00 -17.76
C THR A 289 -23.50 -13.09 -17.62
N GLU A 290 -23.93 -14.31 -17.34
CA GLU A 290 -23.05 -15.48 -17.23
C GLU A 290 -22.28 -15.71 -18.55
N ASP A 291 -22.99 -15.75 -19.68
CA ASP A 291 -22.39 -15.91 -21.01
C ASP A 291 -21.31 -14.87 -21.32
N THR A 292 -21.55 -13.61 -20.92
CA THR A 292 -20.58 -12.53 -21.11
C THR A 292 -19.31 -12.79 -20.30
N VAL A 293 -19.46 -13.26 -19.06
CA VAL A 293 -18.33 -13.58 -18.18
C VAL A 293 -17.59 -14.81 -18.69
N GLU A 294 -18.30 -15.83 -19.16
CA GLU A 294 -17.70 -17.03 -19.72
C GLU A 294 -16.86 -16.72 -20.96
N GLU A 295 -17.42 -15.98 -21.91
CA GLU A 295 -16.72 -15.59 -23.13
C GLU A 295 -15.46 -14.79 -22.82
N ARG A 296 -15.54 -13.89 -21.84
CA ARG A 296 -14.35 -13.13 -21.39
C ARG A 296 -13.34 -14.03 -20.68
N TYR A 297 -13.77 -14.98 -19.86
CA TYR A 297 -12.86 -15.91 -19.21
C TYR A 297 -12.11 -16.77 -20.26
N ARG A 298 -12.79 -17.23 -21.32
CA ARG A 298 -12.13 -17.94 -22.43
C ARG A 298 -11.06 -17.09 -23.11
N ARG A 299 -11.21 -15.77 -23.16
CA ARG A 299 -10.24 -14.87 -23.77
C ARG A 299 -9.10 -14.47 -22.84
N TRP A 300 -9.40 -14.10 -21.59
CA TRP A 300 -8.46 -13.46 -20.66
C TRP A 300 -8.01 -14.37 -19.50
N GLY A 301 -8.56 -15.58 -19.43
CA GLY A 301 -8.36 -16.49 -18.30
C GLY A 301 -8.77 -15.90 -16.96
N GLY A 302 -8.01 -16.25 -15.92
CA GLY A 302 -8.21 -15.82 -14.54
C GLY A 302 -7.93 -14.34 -14.24
N ASN A 303 -7.83 -13.46 -15.23
CA ASN A 303 -7.62 -12.03 -14.98
C ASN A 303 -8.95 -11.31 -14.66
N ALA A 304 -9.27 -11.22 -13.37
CA ALA A 304 -10.53 -10.65 -12.89
C ALA A 304 -10.83 -9.23 -13.39
N ARG A 305 -9.81 -8.38 -13.58
CA ARG A 305 -10.02 -7.02 -14.09
C ARG A 305 -10.66 -7.05 -15.48
N TYR A 306 -10.13 -7.86 -16.40
CA TYR A 306 -10.66 -7.94 -17.76
C TYR A 306 -11.95 -8.76 -17.81
N VAL A 307 -12.07 -9.82 -17.02
CA VAL A 307 -13.29 -10.64 -17.03
C VAL A 307 -14.49 -9.91 -16.43
N LEU A 308 -14.31 -9.27 -15.27
CA LEU A 308 -15.40 -8.70 -14.48
C LEU A 308 -15.61 -7.20 -14.67
N CYS A 309 -14.55 -6.41 -14.85
CA CYS A 309 -14.63 -4.95 -14.77
C CYS A 309 -14.44 -4.22 -16.11
N THR A 310 -13.65 -4.77 -17.02
CA THR A 310 -13.08 -3.98 -18.13
C THR A 310 -13.26 -4.66 -19.48
N VAL A 311 -14.49 -4.65 -20.03
CA VAL A 311 -14.70 -4.81 -21.49
C VAL A 311 -15.93 -4.04 -21.98
N ARG A 312 -15.97 -2.74 -21.73
CA ARG A 312 -16.76 -1.80 -22.56
C ARG A 312 -15.89 -0.76 -23.25
N LEU A 313 -14.58 -0.85 -23.11
CA LEU A 313 -13.63 0.09 -23.70
C LEU A 313 -12.87 -0.63 -24.82
N GLN A 314 -13.09 -0.18 -26.05
CA GLN A 314 -12.38 -0.64 -27.25
C GLN A 314 -10.85 -0.63 -27.01
N SER A 315 -10.36 0.36 -26.27
CA SER A 315 -8.93 0.48 -25.90
C SER A 315 -8.33 -0.73 -25.18
N SER A 316 -9.13 -1.48 -24.41
CA SER A 316 -8.62 -2.71 -23.76
C SER A 316 -8.48 -3.87 -24.74
N GLN A 317 -9.34 -3.91 -25.77
CA GLN A 317 -9.24 -4.88 -26.86
C GLN A 317 -8.04 -4.54 -27.75
N ASP A 318 -7.90 -3.27 -28.12
CA ASP A 318 -6.78 -2.79 -28.93
C ASP A 318 -5.44 -3.06 -28.22
N PHE A 319 -5.38 -2.85 -26.90
CA PHE A 319 -4.20 -3.14 -26.09
C PHE A 319 -3.83 -4.62 -26.08
N PHE A 320 -4.81 -5.53 -26.11
CA PHE A 320 -4.57 -6.97 -26.16
C PHE A 320 -4.09 -7.43 -27.53
N ASP A 321 -4.73 -6.95 -28.60
CA ASP A 321 -4.29 -7.29 -29.95
C ASP A 321 -2.90 -6.70 -30.22
N MET A 322 -2.58 -5.51 -29.70
CA MET A 322 -1.22 -4.95 -29.67
C MET A 322 -0.25 -5.84 -28.89
N SER A 323 -0.61 -6.28 -27.68
CA SER A 323 0.23 -7.19 -26.88
C SER A 323 0.56 -8.48 -27.63
N ILE A 324 -0.42 -9.06 -28.33
CA ILE A 324 -0.20 -10.24 -29.17
C ILE A 324 0.74 -9.91 -30.34
N ASN A 325 0.54 -8.78 -31.00
CA ASN A 325 1.35 -8.32 -32.13
C ASN A 325 2.80 -7.96 -31.75
N ASP A 326 3.06 -7.60 -30.50
CA ASP A 326 4.40 -7.31 -30.00
C ASP A 326 5.10 -8.55 -29.41
N PHE A 327 4.34 -9.59 -29.05
CA PHE A 327 4.89 -10.80 -28.43
C PHE A 327 5.88 -11.55 -29.34
N SER A 328 7.09 -11.82 -28.85
CA SER A 328 8.12 -12.56 -29.59
C SER A 328 8.61 -13.79 -28.81
N LEU A 329 9.42 -14.64 -29.43
CA LEU A 329 10.09 -15.73 -28.71
C LEU A 329 11.04 -15.21 -27.62
N ASN A 330 11.72 -14.09 -27.86
CA ASN A 330 12.56 -13.46 -26.86
C ASN A 330 11.75 -12.99 -25.65
N SER A 331 10.48 -12.60 -25.86
CA SER A 331 9.57 -12.24 -24.77
C SER A 331 9.37 -13.38 -23.75
N LEU A 332 9.46 -14.65 -24.16
CA LEU A 332 9.40 -15.79 -23.21
C LEU A 332 10.67 -15.91 -22.36
N VAL A 333 11.82 -15.66 -22.97
CA VAL A 333 13.12 -15.69 -22.29
C VAL A 333 13.22 -14.51 -21.32
N GLU A 334 12.83 -13.33 -21.79
CA GLU A 334 12.70 -12.09 -21.05
C GLU A 334 11.74 -12.23 -19.85
N ALA A 335 10.57 -12.85 -20.01
CA ALA A 335 9.64 -13.11 -18.90
C ALA A 335 10.27 -13.92 -17.76
N SER A 336 11.30 -14.72 -18.08
CA SER A 336 12.05 -15.52 -17.12
C SER A 336 13.16 -14.72 -16.42
N ASP A 337 13.59 -13.59 -16.99
CA ASP A 337 14.52 -12.65 -16.39
C ASP A 337 13.78 -11.63 -15.50
N GLU A 338 13.70 -11.95 -14.21
CA GLU A 338 13.03 -11.12 -13.19
C GLU A 338 13.75 -9.78 -12.90
N SER A 339 14.95 -9.58 -13.45
CA SER A 339 15.71 -8.32 -13.36
C SER A 339 15.47 -7.37 -14.53
N GLY A 340 14.97 -7.90 -15.65
CA GLY A 340 14.58 -7.16 -16.84
C GLY A 340 13.27 -6.43 -16.61
N GLY A 341 13.24 -5.13 -16.91
CA GLY A 341 12.06 -4.27 -16.78
C GLY A 341 10.97 -4.55 -17.81
N ILE A 342 10.69 -5.82 -18.13
CA ILE A 342 9.74 -6.13 -19.20
C ILE A 342 8.32 -5.80 -18.75
N GLU A 343 7.70 -5.01 -19.61
CA GLU A 343 6.53 -4.21 -19.40
C GLU A 343 5.24 -5.05 -19.28
N ASN A 344 4.20 -4.43 -18.74
CA ASN A 344 2.88 -4.98 -18.44
C ASN A 344 2.25 -5.87 -19.54
N LEU A 345 2.69 -5.75 -20.80
CA LEU A 345 2.21 -6.46 -21.98
C LEU A 345 2.37 -7.98 -21.86
N ILE A 346 3.50 -8.47 -21.34
CA ILE A 346 3.72 -9.92 -21.21
C ILE A 346 2.77 -10.53 -20.18
N PHE A 347 2.56 -9.85 -19.04
CA PHE A 347 1.72 -10.36 -17.96
C PHE A 347 0.21 -10.30 -18.25
N LEU A 348 -0.17 -9.74 -19.40
CA LEU A 348 -1.51 -9.87 -19.98
C LEU A 348 -1.69 -11.23 -20.67
N LEU A 349 -0.64 -11.74 -21.32
CA LEU A 349 -0.66 -12.97 -22.11
C LEU A 349 -0.14 -14.18 -21.33
N LEU A 350 0.72 -13.96 -20.33
CA LEU A 350 1.28 -14.99 -19.47
C LEU A 350 0.84 -14.80 -18.03
N HIS A 351 0.34 -15.86 -17.42
CA HIS A 351 -0.01 -15.93 -16.02
C HIS A 351 1.04 -16.71 -15.23
N TYR A 352 1.30 -16.29 -13.98
CA TYR A 352 2.10 -17.10 -13.07
C TYR A 352 1.39 -18.42 -12.79
N ARG A 353 2.14 -19.51 -12.90
CA ARG A 353 1.78 -20.79 -12.30
C ARG A 353 2.34 -20.83 -10.90
N VAL A 354 1.46 -21.04 -9.93
CA VAL A 354 1.74 -20.89 -8.50
C VAL A 354 1.42 -22.20 -7.81
N ASN A 355 2.37 -22.69 -7.02
CA ASN A 355 2.20 -23.89 -6.20
C ASN A 355 1.38 -23.60 -4.93
N ASP A 356 0.96 -24.64 -4.21
CA ASP A 356 0.15 -24.50 -2.99
C ASP A 356 0.86 -23.73 -1.85
N ASP A 357 2.20 -23.71 -1.86
CA ASP A 357 3.02 -22.94 -0.92
C ASP A 357 3.25 -21.49 -1.36
N PHE A 358 2.59 -21.05 -2.44
CA PHE A 358 2.75 -19.75 -3.08
C PHE A 358 4.13 -19.50 -3.70
N SER A 359 4.92 -20.54 -3.96
CA SER A 359 6.10 -20.44 -4.83
C SER A 359 5.70 -20.37 -6.31
N LYS A 360 6.54 -19.73 -7.12
CA LYS A 360 6.39 -19.70 -8.58
C LYS A 360 6.94 -21.00 -9.15
N ASP A 361 6.10 -21.72 -9.88
CA ASP A 361 6.50 -22.87 -10.70
C ASP A 361 6.99 -22.40 -12.09
N GLY A 362 6.29 -21.42 -12.68
CA GLY A 362 6.64 -20.90 -13.99
C GLY A 362 5.55 -20.00 -14.57
N PHE A 363 5.41 -20.05 -15.89
CA PHE A 363 4.38 -19.33 -16.63
C PHE A 363 3.46 -20.28 -17.39
N VAL A 364 2.24 -19.81 -17.64
CA VAL A 364 1.28 -20.41 -18.57
C VAL A 364 0.67 -19.30 -19.41
N PHE A 365 0.17 -19.62 -20.60
CA PHE A 365 -0.67 -18.66 -21.32
C PHE A 365 -1.92 -18.34 -20.51
N ALA A 366 -2.40 -17.11 -20.66
CA ALA A 366 -3.57 -16.64 -19.94
C ALA A 366 -4.82 -17.49 -20.24
N SER A 367 -4.93 -17.96 -21.48
CA SER A 367 -6.00 -18.81 -21.98
C SER A 367 -5.57 -19.57 -23.24
N ASP A 368 -6.34 -20.59 -23.61
CA ASP A 368 -6.16 -21.35 -24.86
C ASP A 368 -6.30 -20.42 -26.07
N HIS A 369 -7.19 -19.42 -25.99
CA HIS A 369 -7.33 -18.41 -27.03
C HIS A 369 -6.04 -17.59 -27.24
N VAL A 370 -5.40 -17.18 -26.14
CA VAL A 370 -4.10 -16.47 -26.20
C VAL A 370 -3.02 -17.39 -26.75
N CYS A 371 -2.96 -18.62 -26.23
CA CYS A 371 -2.06 -19.67 -26.65
C CYS A 371 -2.12 -19.85 -28.17
N GLU A 372 -3.31 -20.09 -28.72
CA GLU A 372 -3.52 -20.26 -30.16
C GLU A 372 -3.09 -19.04 -30.98
N LYS A 373 -3.47 -17.83 -30.56
CA LYS A 373 -3.14 -16.60 -31.30
C LYS A 373 -1.63 -16.36 -31.34
N VAL A 374 -0.96 -16.54 -30.20
CA VAL A 374 0.51 -16.42 -30.10
C VAL A 374 1.18 -17.51 -30.94
N TYR A 375 0.75 -18.77 -30.84
CA TYR A 375 1.32 -19.87 -31.62
C TYR A 375 1.17 -19.66 -33.12
N LYS A 376 -0.04 -19.31 -33.58
CA LYS A 376 -0.29 -18.99 -34.99
C LYS A 376 0.71 -17.91 -35.44
N LYS A 377 0.79 -16.78 -34.73
CA LYS A 377 1.71 -15.70 -35.05
C LYS A 377 3.18 -16.17 -35.12
N LEU A 378 3.67 -16.87 -34.10
CA LEU A 378 5.06 -17.33 -34.04
C LEU A 378 5.37 -18.35 -35.15
N LEU A 379 4.44 -19.23 -35.50
CA LEU A 379 4.58 -20.16 -36.64
C LEU A 379 4.68 -19.42 -37.98
N TRP A 380 3.91 -18.34 -38.16
CA TRP A 380 3.97 -17.53 -39.38
C TRP A 380 5.27 -16.73 -39.50
N GLN A 381 5.81 -16.22 -38.39
CA GLN A 381 6.98 -15.33 -38.39
C GLN A 381 8.33 -16.07 -38.25
N ASN A 382 8.41 -17.06 -37.35
CA ASN A 382 9.68 -17.65 -36.90
C ASN A 382 9.58 -19.18 -36.77
N ARG A 383 9.02 -19.86 -37.78
CA ARG A 383 8.86 -21.33 -37.79
C ARG A 383 10.17 -22.08 -37.47
N GLY A 384 11.29 -21.62 -38.02
CA GLY A 384 12.60 -22.24 -37.79
C GLY A 384 13.03 -22.19 -36.32
N ASP A 385 12.96 -21.02 -35.70
CA ASP A 385 13.38 -20.82 -34.31
C ASP A 385 12.46 -21.56 -33.33
N LEU A 386 11.15 -21.56 -33.60
CA LEU A 386 10.17 -22.30 -32.80
C LEU A 386 10.48 -23.81 -32.81
N MET A 387 10.79 -24.37 -33.99
CA MET A 387 11.16 -25.78 -34.13
C MET A 387 12.53 -26.07 -33.48
N ASN A 388 13.47 -25.14 -33.52
CA ASN A 388 14.75 -25.26 -32.82
C ASN A 388 14.59 -25.27 -31.29
N ILE A 389 13.69 -24.43 -30.75
CA ILE A 389 13.35 -24.42 -29.31
C ILE A 389 12.67 -25.75 -28.91
N PHE A 390 11.74 -26.26 -29.72
CA PHE A 390 11.15 -27.58 -29.46
C PHE A 390 12.15 -28.73 -29.57
N ALA A 391 13.12 -28.62 -30.47
CA ALA A 391 14.17 -29.62 -30.63
C ALA A 391 15.20 -29.57 -29.48
N SER A 392 15.50 -28.37 -28.95
CA SER A 392 16.41 -28.19 -27.81
C SER A 392 15.76 -28.58 -26.49
N SER A 393 14.46 -28.33 -26.32
CA SER A 393 13.72 -28.70 -25.11
C SER A 393 13.56 -30.20 -24.93
N ARG A 394 13.50 -30.98 -26.02
CA ARG A 394 13.53 -32.46 -25.98
C ARG A 394 14.87 -33.03 -25.51
N ARG A 395 15.94 -32.22 -25.49
CA ARG A 395 17.30 -32.65 -25.12
C ARG A 395 17.70 -32.26 -23.70
N SER A 396 16.97 -31.36 -23.05
CA SER A 396 17.21 -30.94 -21.66
C SER A 396 16.37 -31.78 -20.70
N SER A 397 16.96 -32.82 -20.13
CA SER A 397 16.44 -33.46 -18.92
C SER A 397 16.75 -32.55 -17.71
N GLY A 398 15.89 -31.58 -17.41
CA GLY A 398 16.00 -30.75 -16.20
C GLY A 398 15.43 -29.34 -16.35
N ASP A 399 14.49 -29.00 -15.47
CA ASP A 399 14.14 -27.69 -14.90
C ASP A 399 13.83 -26.47 -15.79
N HIS A 400 13.65 -26.63 -17.11
CA HIS A 400 13.16 -25.54 -17.96
C HIS A 400 11.80 -25.89 -18.58
N ALA A 401 10.79 -25.08 -18.26
CA ALA A 401 9.39 -25.29 -18.62
C ALA A 401 9.22 -25.44 -20.14
N VAL A 402 8.88 -26.66 -20.54
CA VAL A 402 8.41 -26.95 -21.89
C VAL A 402 6.93 -26.61 -21.94
N LEU A 403 6.56 -25.71 -22.84
CA LEU A 403 5.17 -25.56 -23.28
C LEU A 403 4.71 -26.88 -23.91
N TYR A 404 4.09 -27.74 -23.12
CA TYR A 404 3.25 -28.83 -23.61
C TYR A 404 1.81 -28.53 -23.22
N GLU A 405 0.95 -28.48 -24.22
CA GLU A 405 -0.42 -28.93 -24.07
C GLU A 405 -0.55 -30.13 -25.02
N SER A 406 -0.84 -31.30 -24.45
CA SER A 406 -1.18 -32.49 -25.23
C SER A 406 -2.45 -32.17 -26.00
N LEU A 407 -2.36 -32.11 -27.33
CA LEU A 407 -3.54 -32.35 -28.16
C LEU A 407 -3.80 -33.84 -28.05
N ASP A 408 -4.57 -34.25 -27.04
CA ASP A 408 -5.11 -35.60 -27.00
C ASP A 408 -6.06 -35.77 -28.19
N ASP A 409 -5.84 -36.87 -28.90
CA ASP A 409 -6.54 -37.29 -30.12
C ASP A 409 -8.08 -37.24 -29.97
N ALA A 410 -8.73 -36.56 -30.92
CA ALA A 410 -10.12 -36.77 -31.29
C ALA A 410 -10.25 -36.76 -32.82
#